data_AF-A0A960QK01-F1
#
_entry.id   AF-A0A960QK01-F1
#
_cell.length_a   1.000
_cell.length_b   1.000
_cell.length_c   1.000
_cell.angle_alpha   90.00
_cell.angle_beta   90.00
_cell.angle_gamma   90.00
#
_symmetry.space_group_name_H-M   'P 1'
#
loop_
_entity.id
_entity.type
_entity.pdbx_description
1 polymer ?
#
loop_
_entity_poly.entity_id
_entity_poly.type
_entity_poly.pdbx_seq_one_letter_code
_entity_poly.pdbx_strand_id
1 'polypeptide(L)'
;MTDFVSGLDGVSYECSFLSNPRMKFFADRIENLDLKGKTTGTLKNFSYLEPGLGKIEYTSGASAWIAFSDDLSAFAIANMEKVYDCTGTEAGATFSETNAPTTLTISGHPTIAKIAVEANTITLYSADGTKIGERQAFRFLPHAIGFIDENFKDGFLLLSREKPGGWWMEGNHLGTGVRTDKGGIFQLNTSSPLRNFVQRSVQFPKVLLRAKQPSTAEAQEHYAVSLLEEVFKDDGAPGKIHGYKEIGMTRANHLDREAAIPWYEKAHTLAMAHLDADPKNRLHYITLYGDGLADVGEFDRALEVLREGEPLLGKIDDVQTRYLWHEAIGKAEFGARRYEPAIEQFESKAKLAEEANFQGVISYANMEIATCYRAAGNTDEALAALDKAIAAQDKRQSENPKANYDTYRLAFACAAFERWDDALRFAPLTNRRSSVTYQEYARLAALWNRGDAEEATKLAKLFASRFGDDLDEVLIRRDMDTMTVRLTEAIAQPSSANSAAFSAEWDHQKESLKKRPLENYLFALVLLKAREMMP
;
A
#
# COMPACT_ATOMS: atom_id res chain seq x y z
N MET A 1 -13.52 32.67 -2.19
CA MET A 1 -14.42 31.84 -3.02
C MET A 1 -13.94 31.69 -4.47
N THR A 2 -13.71 32.78 -5.22
CA THR A 2 -13.34 32.72 -6.66
C THR A 2 -12.11 31.86 -6.96
N ASP A 3 -11.03 32.01 -6.19
CA ASP A 3 -9.78 31.25 -6.39
C ASP A 3 -9.93 29.76 -6.08
N PHE A 4 -10.80 29.42 -5.13
CA PHE A 4 -11.09 28.03 -4.77
C PHE A 4 -11.91 27.34 -5.89
N VAL A 5 -12.95 28.02 -6.38
CA VAL A 5 -13.81 27.48 -7.44
C VAL A 5 -13.03 27.33 -8.76
N SER A 6 -12.16 28.28 -9.09
CA SER A 6 -11.31 28.17 -10.28
C SER A 6 -10.33 27.00 -10.20
N GLY A 7 -9.85 26.65 -9.00
CA GLY A 7 -9.03 25.46 -8.76
C GLY A 7 -9.77 24.13 -8.92
N LEU A 8 -11.11 24.14 -8.93
CA LEU A 8 -11.94 22.95 -9.12
C LEU A 8 -12.57 22.85 -10.51
N ASP A 9 -12.61 23.94 -11.28
CA ASP A 9 -13.36 23.99 -12.52
C ASP A 9 -12.81 23.00 -13.57
N GLY A 10 -13.66 22.05 -13.93
CA GLY A 10 -13.32 20.97 -14.85
C GLY A 10 -12.38 19.90 -14.28
N VAL A 11 -12.09 19.90 -12.98
CA VAL A 11 -11.22 18.91 -12.34
C VAL A 11 -12.00 17.63 -12.02
N SER A 12 -11.39 16.49 -12.33
CA SER A 12 -12.00 15.16 -12.15
C SER A 12 -11.43 14.43 -10.94
N TYR A 13 -12.29 13.71 -10.23
CA TYR A 13 -11.96 12.93 -9.05
C TYR A 13 -12.53 11.51 -9.17
N GLU A 14 -11.74 10.49 -8.83
CA GLU A 14 -12.26 9.17 -8.47
C GLU A 14 -12.92 9.26 -7.09
N CYS A 15 -13.99 8.50 -6.85
CA CYS A 15 -14.77 8.55 -5.60
C CYS A 15 -15.03 7.15 -5.04
N SER A 16 -15.09 6.97 -3.71
CA SER A 16 -15.36 5.67 -3.11
C SER A 16 -16.82 5.21 -3.26
N PHE A 17 -17.74 6.09 -3.65
CA PHE A 17 -19.13 5.73 -3.95
C PHE A 17 -19.30 5.00 -5.29
N LEU A 18 -20.22 4.02 -5.32
CA LEU A 18 -20.54 3.28 -6.54
C LEU A 18 -21.47 4.03 -7.48
N SER A 19 -22.39 4.84 -6.96
CA SER A 19 -23.37 5.59 -7.76
C SER A 19 -22.72 6.70 -8.58
N ASN A 20 -21.61 7.24 -8.08
CA ASN A 20 -20.89 8.36 -8.67
C ASN A 20 -19.38 8.05 -8.59
N PRO A 21 -18.89 7.03 -9.31
CA PRO A 21 -17.53 6.53 -9.12
C PRO A 21 -16.46 7.52 -9.59
N ARG A 22 -16.84 8.45 -10.47
CA ARG A 22 -16.00 9.55 -10.92
C ARG A 22 -16.85 10.81 -11.07
N MET A 23 -16.40 11.89 -10.46
CA MET A 23 -17.07 13.20 -10.46
C MET A 23 -16.16 14.25 -11.08
N LYS A 24 -16.74 15.15 -11.88
CA LYS A 24 -16.07 16.33 -12.42
C LYS A 24 -16.76 17.58 -11.89
N PHE A 25 -16.00 18.44 -11.23
CA PHE A 25 -16.55 19.61 -10.55
C PHE A 25 -16.52 20.83 -11.47
N PHE A 26 -17.52 21.68 -11.30
CA PHE A 26 -17.63 22.98 -11.95
C PHE A 26 -18.09 24.01 -10.91
N ALA A 27 -18.20 25.27 -11.32
CA ALA A 27 -18.71 26.34 -10.46
C ALA A 27 -20.16 26.10 -9.96
N ASP A 28 -21.00 25.46 -10.76
CA ASP A 28 -22.46 25.39 -10.55
C ASP A 28 -23.05 23.97 -10.61
N ARG A 29 -22.22 22.96 -10.88
CA ARG A 29 -22.68 21.57 -11.07
C ARG A 29 -21.57 20.56 -10.84
N ILE A 30 -21.97 19.29 -10.74
CA ILE A 30 -21.07 18.14 -10.81
C ILE A 30 -21.51 17.25 -11.97
N GLU A 31 -20.56 16.80 -12.78
CA GLU A 31 -20.79 15.81 -13.82
C GLU A 31 -20.29 14.43 -13.38
N ASN A 32 -21.15 13.42 -13.46
CA ASN A 32 -20.76 12.03 -13.25
C ASN A 32 -20.15 11.46 -14.51
N LEU A 33 -19.01 10.80 -14.39
CA LEU A 33 -18.26 10.28 -15.53
C LEU A 33 -18.22 8.74 -15.54
N ASP A 34 -18.25 8.14 -16.72
CA ASP A 34 -17.90 6.73 -16.89
C ASP A 34 -16.36 6.53 -16.88
N LEU A 35 -15.93 5.27 -17.02
CA LEU A 35 -14.51 4.91 -17.07
C LEU A 35 -13.75 5.59 -18.23
N LYS A 36 -14.44 5.91 -19.33
CA LYS A 36 -13.88 6.60 -20.50
C LYS A 36 -13.91 8.13 -20.36
N GLY A 37 -14.40 8.65 -19.24
CA GLY A 37 -14.52 10.09 -18.99
C GLY A 37 -15.73 10.74 -19.67
N LYS A 38 -16.69 9.95 -20.18
CA LYS A 38 -17.92 10.47 -20.77
C LYS A 38 -18.92 10.80 -19.65
N THR A 39 -19.54 11.96 -19.75
CA THR A 39 -20.63 12.37 -18.84
C THR A 39 -21.81 11.42 -18.94
N THR A 40 -22.19 10.83 -17.81
CA THR A 40 -23.34 9.90 -17.64
C THR A 40 -24.49 10.53 -16.89
N GLY A 41 -24.23 11.63 -16.16
CA GLY A 41 -25.25 12.38 -15.42
C GLY A 41 -24.72 13.73 -14.95
N THR A 42 -25.62 14.60 -14.51
CA THR A 42 -25.29 15.93 -14.02
C THR A 42 -26.11 16.25 -12.77
N LEU A 43 -25.43 16.62 -11.69
CA LEU A 43 -26.02 17.10 -10.45
C LEU A 43 -26.02 18.63 -10.48
N LYS A 44 -27.20 19.24 -10.69
CA LYS A 44 -27.37 20.70 -10.80
C LYS A 44 -27.73 21.38 -9.49
N ASN A 45 -28.17 20.63 -8.48
CA ASN A 45 -28.47 21.16 -7.15
C ASN A 45 -27.21 21.18 -6.28
N PHE A 46 -26.14 21.77 -6.80
CA PHE A 46 -24.84 21.83 -6.15
C PHE A 46 -24.44 23.28 -5.91
N SER A 47 -23.90 23.56 -4.72
CA SER A 47 -23.42 24.89 -4.35
C SER A 47 -22.21 24.79 -3.42
N TYR A 48 -21.27 25.72 -3.56
CA TYR A 48 -20.21 25.92 -2.57
C TYR A 48 -20.71 26.82 -1.44
N LEU A 49 -20.62 26.33 -0.20
CA LEU A 49 -21.07 27.06 0.99
C LEU A 49 -19.99 28.02 1.49
N GLU A 50 -18.74 27.57 1.42
CA GLU A 50 -17.52 28.30 1.76
C GLU A 50 -16.34 27.65 1.00
N PRO A 51 -15.16 28.30 0.91
CA PRO A 51 -13.97 27.68 0.35
C PRO A 51 -13.70 26.33 1.03
N GLY A 52 -13.50 25.28 0.23
CA GLY A 52 -13.29 23.93 0.75
C GLY A 52 -14.57 23.15 1.09
N LEU A 53 -15.77 23.71 0.93
CA LEU A 53 -17.02 23.03 1.28
C LEU A 53 -18.10 23.17 0.21
N GLY A 54 -18.49 22.04 -0.37
CA GLY A 54 -19.62 21.91 -1.29
C GLY A 54 -20.81 21.17 -0.68
N LYS A 55 -22.01 21.48 -1.16
CA LYS A 55 -23.26 20.81 -0.76
C LYS A 55 -24.08 20.45 -1.99
N ILE A 56 -24.64 19.24 -2.00
CA ILE A 56 -25.63 18.74 -2.96
C ILE A 56 -26.96 18.59 -2.22
N GLU A 57 -28.03 19.16 -2.76
CA GLU A 57 -29.38 19.02 -2.20
C GLU A 57 -30.23 18.04 -3.02
N TYR A 58 -30.72 16.98 -2.37
CA TYR A 58 -31.59 16.00 -2.99
C TYR A 58 -33.06 16.33 -2.76
N THR A 59 -33.91 15.91 -3.70
CA THR A 59 -35.37 16.11 -3.62
C THR A 59 -36.02 15.37 -2.45
N SER A 60 -35.35 14.37 -1.88
CA SER A 60 -35.79 13.65 -0.67
C SER A 60 -35.65 14.48 0.61
N GLY A 61 -34.97 15.63 0.56
CA GLY A 61 -34.58 16.41 1.74
C GLY A 61 -33.23 16.01 2.35
N ALA A 62 -32.64 14.89 1.90
CA ALA A 62 -31.27 14.54 2.23
C ALA A 62 -30.27 15.46 1.49
N SER A 63 -29.04 15.54 1.99
CA SER A 63 -27.98 16.30 1.34
C SER A 63 -26.65 15.55 1.35
N ALA A 64 -25.83 15.77 0.33
CA ALA A 64 -24.43 15.33 0.35
C ALA A 64 -23.52 16.52 0.61
N TRP A 65 -22.56 16.36 1.52
CA TRP A 65 -21.59 17.38 1.88
C TRP A 65 -20.21 16.93 1.44
N ILE A 66 -19.45 17.82 0.82
CA ILE A 66 -18.13 17.54 0.22
C ILE A 66 -17.12 18.51 0.82
N ALA A 67 -16.24 18.00 1.69
CA ALA A 67 -15.16 18.78 2.26
C ALA A 67 -13.86 18.48 1.52
N PHE A 68 -13.23 19.49 0.91
CA PHE A 68 -11.99 19.35 0.15
C PHE A 68 -10.75 19.52 1.03
N SER A 69 -9.66 18.87 0.65
CA SER A 69 -8.33 19.17 1.19
C SER A 69 -7.86 20.56 0.73
N ASP A 70 -6.90 21.14 1.44
CA ASP A 70 -6.41 22.50 1.15
C ASP A 70 -5.71 22.60 -0.21
N ASP A 71 -5.05 21.52 -0.63
CA ASP A 71 -4.39 21.38 -1.93
C ASP A 71 -5.34 20.90 -3.04
N LEU A 72 -6.63 20.70 -2.72
CA LEU A 72 -7.66 20.15 -3.61
C LEU A 72 -7.30 18.77 -4.20
N SER A 73 -6.36 18.03 -3.62
CA SER A 73 -5.98 16.71 -4.13
C SER A 73 -6.99 15.62 -3.76
N ALA A 74 -7.75 15.81 -2.68
CA ALA A 74 -8.74 14.88 -2.19
C ALA A 74 -9.95 15.59 -1.56
N PHE A 75 -11.00 14.82 -1.29
CA PHE A 75 -12.13 15.27 -0.49
C PHE A 75 -12.71 14.14 0.36
N ALA A 76 -13.41 14.52 1.41
CA ALA A 76 -14.34 13.67 2.15
C ALA A 76 -15.78 13.98 1.70
N ILE A 77 -16.62 12.97 1.57
CA ILE A 77 -18.03 13.12 1.19
C ILE A 77 -18.93 12.38 2.16
N ALA A 78 -20.08 12.97 2.43
CA ALA A 78 -21.02 12.52 3.45
C ALA A 78 -22.46 12.68 2.95
N ASN A 79 -23.23 11.60 2.88
CA ASN A 79 -24.67 11.64 2.61
C ASN A 79 -25.44 11.68 3.94
N MET A 80 -26.06 12.83 4.22
CA MET A 80 -26.60 13.20 5.53
C MET A 80 -28.09 13.53 5.46
N GLU A 81 -28.82 13.09 6.48
CA GLU A 81 -30.26 13.32 6.64
C GLU A 81 -30.55 14.49 7.59
N LYS A 82 -29.70 14.65 8.61
CA LYS A 82 -29.84 15.70 9.62
C LYS A 82 -28.56 16.49 9.74
N VAL A 83 -28.70 17.79 9.92
CA VAL A 83 -27.61 18.75 10.06
C VAL A 83 -27.94 19.68 11.22
N TYR A 84 -26.97 19.87 12.11
CA TYR A 84 -27.08 20.70 13.29
C TYR A 84 -25.86 21.64 13.33
N ASP A 85 -26.11 22.91 13.63
CA ASP A 85 -25.01 23.88 13.78
C ASP A 85 -24.27 23.66 15.10
N CYS A 86 -22.94 23.78 15.02
CA CYS A 86 -22.03 23.69 16.14
C CYS A 86 -21.36 25.04 16.37
N THR A 87 -21.07 25.36 17.63
CA THR A 87 -20.25 26.52 18.04
C THR A 87 -19.19 26.08 19.05
N GLY A 88 -18.19 26.92 19.35
CA GLY A 88 -17.18 26.61 20.38
C GLY A 88 -15.73 26.63 19.88
N THR A 89 -15.52 26.82 18.58
CA THR A 89 -14.20 27.02 17.96
C THR A 89 -14.18 28.31 17.16
N GLU A 90 -12.99 28.86 16.93
CA GLU A 90 -12.78 29.97 16.01
C GLU A 90 -12.92 29.52 14.55
N ALA A 91 -13.10 30.48 13.64
CA ALA A 91 -13.12 30.21 12.20
C ALA A 91 -11.76 29.67 11.74
N GLY A 92 -11.76 28.65 10.88
CA GLY A 92 -10.53 28.04 10.38
C GLY A 92 -9.85 27.10 11.39
N ALA A 93 -10.49 26.80 12.52
CA ALA A 93 -10.00 25.78 13.44
C ALA A 93 -9.94 24.40 12.74
N THR A 94 -8.91 23.63 13.08
CA THR A 94 -8.71 22.25 12.63
C THR A 94 -8.77 21.28 13.81
N PHE A 95 -9.12 20.04 13.52
CA PHE A 95 -8.96 18.95 14.46
C PHE A 95 -7.48 18.58 14.55
N SER A 96 -6.93 18.59 15.77
CA SER A 96 -5.55 18.20 16.05
C SER A 96 -5.50 16.89 16.80
N GLU A 97 -4.42 16.11 16.63
CA GLU A 97 -4.16 14.90 17.43
C GLU A 97 -3.43 15.22 18.75
N THR A 98 -2.73 16.35 18.80
CA THR A 98 -1.76 16.67 19.85
C THR A 98 -2.22 17.78 20.79
N ASN A 99 -3.36 18.42 20.49
CA ASN A 99 -3.86 19.54 21.27
C ASN A 99 -4.95 19.11 22.27
N ALA A 100 -5.31 20.06 23.13
CA ALA A 100 -6.46 19.94 24.02
C ALA A 100 -7.75 19.57 23.23
N PRO A 101 -8.69 18.87 23.88
CA PRO A 101 -9.94 18.44 23.27
C PRO A 101 -10.68 19.58 22.55
N THR A 102 -11.04 19.39 21.29
CA THR A 102 -11.90 20.37 20.59
C THR A 102 -13.31 20.21 21.11
N THR A 103 -13.79 21.23 21.82
CA THR A 103 -15.11 21.22 22.45
C THR A 103 -16.10 22.04 21.64
N LEU A 104 -17.24 21.45 21.30
CA LEU A 104 -18.30 22.11 20.54
C LEU A 104 -19.65 21.97 21.23
N THR A 105 -20.48 23.01 21.14
CA THR A 105 -21.88 23.02 21.56
C THR A 105 -22.77 22.85 20.34
N ILE A 106 -23.67 21.87 20.37
CA ILE A 106 -24.60 21.55 19.28
C ILE A 106 -25.96 22.22 19.55
N SER A 107 -26.46 22.96 18.56
CA SER A 107 -27.76 23.64 18.66
C SER A 107 -28.89 22.81 18.07
N GLY A 108 -29.99 22.66 18.81
CA GLY A 108 -31.24 22.06 18.31
C GLY A 108 -31.25 20.53 18.22
N HIS A 109 -30.17 19.86 18.62
CA HIS A 109 -30.12 18.40 18.65
C HIS A 109 -30.88 17.86 19.90
N PRO A 110 -31.70 16.80 19.76
CA PRO A 110 -32.65 16.40 20.81
C PRO A 110 -32.00 15.79 22.07
N THR A 111 -30.81 15.20 21.96
CA THR A 111 -30.16 14.48 23.07
C THR A 111 -28.75 15.01 23.37
N ILE A 112 -27.92 15.13 22.34
CA ILE A 112 -26.56 15.69 22.42
C ILE A 112 -26.62 17.21 22.44
N ALA A 113 -26.01 17.83 23.45
CA ALA A 113 -25.88 19.29 23.55
C ALA A 113 -24.43 19.76 23.40
N LYS A 114 -23.46 18.89 23.72
CA LYS A 114 -22.04 19.20 23.68
C LYS A 114 -21.25 17.97 23.24
N ILE A 115 -20.16 18.20 22.51
CA ILE A 115 -19.21 17.17 22.12
C ILE A 115 -17.78 17.61 22.47
N ALA A 116 -16.93 16.63 22.79
CA ALA A 116 -15.50 16.81 22.95
C ALA A 116 -14.78 15.84 22.01
N VAL A 117 -13.96 16.38 21.11
CA VAL A 117 -13.20 15.61 20.13
C VAL A 117 -11.75 15.51 20.61
N GLU A 118 -11.29 14.28 20.83
CA GLU A 118 -9.96 13.96 21.36
C GLU A 118 -9.32 12.88 20.50
N ALA A 119 -8.23 13.23 19.80
CA ALA A 119 -7.53 12.32 18.87
C ALA A 119 -8.51 11.60 17.91
N ASN A 120 -8.83 10.34 18.24
CA ASN A 120 -9.69 9.42 17.48
C ASN A 120 -11.00 9.07 18.22
N THR A 121 -11.45 9.90 19.16
CA THR A 121 -12.67 9.71 19.94
C THR A 121 -13.52 10.98 19.96
N ILE A 122 -14.84 10.82 19.85
CA ILE A 122 -15.81 11.88 20.12
C ILE A 122 -16.61 11.47 21.36
N THR A 123 -16.51 12.27 22.42
CA THR A 123 -17.33 12.12 23.62
C THR A 123 -18.57 13.01 23.51
N LEU A 124 -19.74 12.43 23.76
CA LEU A 124 -21.05 13.07 23.64
C LEU A 124 -21.60 13.40 25.02
N TYR A 125 -22.16 14.60 25.19
CA TYR A 125 -22.72 15.08 26.44
C TYR A 125 -24.13 15.66 26.24
N SER A 126 -25.01 15.43 27.22
CA SER A 126 -26.34 16.04 27.29
C SER A 126 -26.28 17.47 27.84
N ALA A 127 -27.41 18.16 27.80
CA ALA A 127 -27.51 19.56 28.22
C ALA A 127 -27.17 19.79 29.72
N ASP A 128 -27.35 18.78 30.56
CA ASP A 128 -26.98 18.79 31.99
C ASP A 128 -25.49 18.47 32.23
N GLY A 129 -24.72 18.19 31.18
CA GLY A 129 -23.31 17.81 31.25
C GLY A 129 -23.06 16.32 31.49
N THR A 130 -24.09 15.48 31.52
CA THR A 130 -23.93 14.03 31.65
C THR A 130 -23.32 13.44 30.38
N LYS A 131 -22.32 12.56 30.51
CA LYS A 131 -21.73 11.82 29.38
C LYS A 131 -22.76 10.83 28.85
N ILE A 132 -23.16 11.00 27.59
CA ILE A 132 -24.11 10.14 26.87
C ILE A 132 -23.37 8.92 26.31
N GLY A 133 -22.17 9.12 25.78
CA GLY A 133 -21.40 8.05 25.17
C GLY A 133 -20.11 8.51 24.51
N GLU A 134 -19.38 7.56 23.96
CA GLU A 134 -18.18 7.78 23.14
C GLU A 134 -18.35 7.11 21.78
N ARG A 135 -17.73 7.71 20.78
CA ARG A 135 -17.71 7.23 19.39
C ARG A 135 -16.28 7.20 18.90
N GLN A 136 -15.94 6.16 18.14
CA GLN A 136 -14.69 6.17 17.38
C GLN A 136 -14.79 7.20 16.26
N ALA A 137 -13.75 7.99 16.11
CA ALA A 137 -13.65 9.06 15.14
C ALA A 137 -12.57 8.72 14.11
N PHE A 138 -12.82 9.09 12.85
CA PHE A 138 -11.90 8.89 11.74
C PHE A 138 -11.68 10.23 11.05
N ARG A 139 -10.44 10.69 11.03
CA ARG A 139 -10.11 12.02 10.51
C ARG A 139 -9.82 11.95 9.03
N PHE A 140 -10.80 12.30 8.22
CA PHE A 140 -10.61 12.34 6.78
C PHE A 140 -9.72 13.50 6.35
N LEU A 141 -9.90 14.68 6.94
CA LEU A 141 -9.19 15.92 6.62
C LEU A 141 -9.03 16.79 7.87
N PRO A 142 -8.17 17.82 7.87
CA PRO A 142 -8.00 18.71 9.02
C PRO A 142 -9.29 19.32 9.56
N HIS A 143 -10.28 19.57 8.69
CA HIS A 143 -11.59 20.13 9.06
C HIS A 143 -12.73 19.11 9.04
N ALA A 144 -12.46 17.82 8.80
CA ALA A 144 -13.51 16.83 8.57
C ALA A 144 -13.24 15.51 9.30
N ILE A 145 -14.16 15.15 10.19
CA ILE A 145 -14.13 13.91 10.96
C ILE A 145 -15.41 13.11 10.69
N GLY A 146 -15.25 11.84 10.35
CA GLY A 146 -16.34 10.88 10.36
C GLY A 146 -16.40 10.11 11.68
N PHE A 147 -17.56 9.53 11.97
CA PHE A 147 -17.76 8.61 13.08
C PHE A 147 -18.93 7.68 12.77
N ILE A 148 -19.08 6.61 13.54
CA ILE A 148 -20.21 5.67 13.45
C ILE A 148 -20.88 5.62 14.82
N ASP A 149 -22.20 5.75 14.84
CA ASP A 149 -22.97 5.63 16.08
C ASP A 149 -23.21 4.16 16.47
N GLU A 150 -23.75 3.96 17.66
CA GLU A 150 -24.07 2.62 18.19
C GLU A 150 -25.15 1.86 17.40
N ASN A 151 -25.89 2.55 16.53
CA ASN A 151 -26.90 1.98 15.65
C ASN A 151 -26.38 1.84 14.21
N PHE A 152 -25.07 1.93 14.00
CA PHE A 152 -24.41 1.91 12.69
C PHE A 152 -24.89 3.01 11.74
N LYS A 153 -25.30 4.16 12.28
CA LYS A 153 -25.51 5.37 11.49
C LYS A 153 -24.21 6.13 11.33
N ASP A 154 -24.04 6.66 10.14
CA ASP A 154 -22.88 7.43 9.77
C ASP A 154 -23.00 8.85 10.29
N GLY A 155 -21.91 9.32 10.86
CA GLY A 155 -21.78 10.65 11.40
C GLY A 155 -20.68 11.45 10.74
N PHE A 156 -20.88 12.75 10.60
CA PHE A 156 -19.87 13.64 10.04
C PHE A 156 -19.85 14.97 10.74
N LEU A 157 -18.67 15.37 11.18
CA LEU A 157 -18.40 16.63 11.85
C LEU A 157 -17.46 17.46 10.99
N LEU A 158 -17.91 18.66 10.65
CA LEU A 158 -17.16 19.63 9.87
C LEU A 158 -16.91 20.89 10.68
N LEU A 159 -15.68 21.42 10.64
CA LEU A 159 -15.39 22.78 11.13
C LEU A 159 -15.42 23.76 9.97
N SER A 160 -16.03 24.92 10.19
CA SER A 160 -16.09 25.98 9.19
C SER A 160 -14.74 26.68 9.06
N ARG A 161 -14.38 27.00 7.82
CA ARG A 161 -13.19 27.79 7.49
C ARG A 161 -13.43 29.29 7.61
N GLU A 162 -14.66 29.74 7.48
CA GLU A 162 -15.02 31.17 7.45
C GLU A 162 -15.77 31.65 8.70
N LYS A 163 -16.39 30.74 9.45
CA LYS A 163 -17.24 31.07 10.62
C LYS A 163 -16.80 30.29 11.86
N PRO A 164 -16.98 30.86 13.06
CA PRO A 164 -16.81 30.10 14.29
C PRO A 164 -17.71 28.85 14.32
N GLY A 165 -17.17 27.72 14.77
CA GLY A 165 -17.90 26.46 14.87
C GLY A 165 -17.94 25.64 13.57
N GLY A 166 -19.10 25.05 13.27
CA GLY A 166 -19.23 24.10 12.16
C GLY A 166 -20.56 23.33 12.15
N TRP A 167 -20.55 22.09 11.68
CA TRP A 167 -21.76 21.27 11.50
C TRP A 167 -21.59 19.85 12.02
N TRP A 168 -22.53 19.42 12.86
CA TRP A 168 -22.74 18.02 13.23
C TRP A 168 -23.81 17.41 12.33
N MET A 169 -23.51 16.27 11.73
CA MET A 169 -24.38 15.63 10.75
C MET A 169 -24.56 14.15 11.03
N GLU A 170 -25.76 13.67 10.74
CA GLU A 170 -26.16 12.28 10.87
C GLU A 170 -26.77 11.79 9.56
N GLY A 171 -26.35 10.60 9.13
CA GLY A 171 -26.65 10.09 7.81
C GLY A 171 -26.36 8.61 7.63
N ASN A 172 -26.15 8.25 6.37
CA ASN A 172 -26.13 6.85 5.95
C ASN A 172 -24.81 6.41 5.35
N HIS A 173 -24.07 7.34 4.71
CA HIS A 173 -22.85 7.00 3.97
C HIS A 173 -21.75 8.05 4.10
N LEU A 174 -20.56 7.60 4.49
CA LEU A 174 -19.30 8.32 4.35
C LEU A 174 -18.53 7.83 3.12
N GLY A 175 -17.62 8.67 2.63
CA GLY A 175 -16.75 8.33 1.53
C GLY A 175 -15.68 9.38 1.30
N THR A 176 -14.92 9.17 0.25
CA THR A 176 -13.81 10.03 -0.14
C THR A 176 -13.74 10.15 -1.65
N GLY A 177 -13.00 11.16 -2.12
CA GLY A 177 -12.57 11.24 -3.50
C GLY A 177 -11.15 11.77 -3.62
N VAL A 178 -10.54 11.50 -4.76
CA VAL A 178 -9.16 11.87 -5.05
C VAL A 178 -9.02 12.26 -6.51
N ARG A 179 -8.23 13.30 -6.77
CA ARG A 179 -7.98 13.80 -8.11
C ARG A 179 -7.45 12.71 -9.03
N THR A 180 -8.03 12.58 -10.22
CA THR A 180 -7.68 11.51 -11.17
C THR A 180 -6.25 11.63 -11.69
N ASP A 181 -5.71 12.84 -11.79
CA ASP A 181 -4.33 13.11 -12.18
C ASP A 181 -3.31 12.81 -11.08
N LYS A 182 -3.78 12.55 -9.84
CA LYS A 182 -2.93 12.19 -8.69
C LYS A 182 -3.07 10.71 -8.32
N GLY A 183 -4.30 10.21 -8.19
CA GLY A 183 -4.58 8.83 -7.78
C GLY A 183 -4.68 7.83 -8.95
N GLY A 184 -4.81 8.34 -10.18
CA GLY A 184 -5.15 7.54 -11.35
C GLY A 184 -6.60 7.06 -11.33
N ILE A 185 -6.90 6.07 -12.17
CA ILE A 185 -8.24 5.46 -12.26
C ILE A 185 -8.34 4.29 -11.28
N PHE A 186 -9.42 4.26 -10.49
CA PHE A 186 -9.71 3.14 -9.61
C PHE A 186 -10.15 1.91 -10.42
N GLN A 187 -9.56 0.75 -10.09
CA GLN A 187 -9.90 -0.53 -10.68
C GLN A 187 -10.19 -1.54 -9.57
N LEU A 188 -11.38 -2.12 -9.59
CA LEU A 188 -11.78 -3.17 -8.67
C LEU A 188 -10.95 -4.43 -8.92
N ASN A 189 -10.52 -5.07 -7.83
CA ASN A 189 -10.04 -6.44 -7.90
C ASN A 189 -11.25 -7.38 -7.99
N THR A 190 -11.55 -7.85 -9.20
CA THR A 190 -12.69 -8.75 -9.49
C THR A 190 -12.54 -10.14 -8.88
N SER A 191 -11.34 -10.52 -8.45
CA SER A 191 -11.10 -11.79 -7.72
C SER A 191 -11.45 -11.73 -6.23
N SER A 192 -11.67 -10.53 -5.68
CA SER A 192 -12.12 -10.36 -4.30
C SER A 192 -13.46 -11.09 -4.09
N PRO A 193 -13.71 -11.73 -2.94
CA PRO A 193 -15.03 -12.26 -2.60
C PRO A 193 -15.99 -11.16 -2.11
N LEU A 194 -15.48 -9.98 -1.74
CA LEU A 194 -16.31 -8.84 -1.36
C LEU A 194 -17.09 -8.32 -2.57
N ARG A 195 -18.25 -7.70 -2.31
CA ARG A 195 -19.13 -7.17 -3.36
C ARG A 195 -19.57 -5.74 -3.06
N ASN A 196 -20.02 -5.07 -4.11
CA ASN A 196 -20.71 -3.80 -4.04
C ASN A 196 -19.92 -2.73 -3.26
N PHE A 197 -20.61 -1.98 -2.41
CA PHE A 197 -20.06 -0.81 -1.75
C PHE A 197 -18.95 -1.18 -0.75
N VAL A 198 -19.09 -2.31 -0.05
CA VAL A 198 -18.05 -2.83 0.87
C VAL A 198 -16.75 -3.07 0.12
N GLN A 199 -16.79 -3.77 -1.02
CA GLN A 199 -15.60 -4.03 -1.84
C GLN A 199 -14.91 -2.74 -2.28
N ARG A 200 -15.69 -1.77 -2.77
CA ARG A 200 -15.14 -0.48 -3.20
C ARG A 200 -14.52 0.26 -2.03
N SER A 201 -15.21 0.37 -0.89
CA SER A 201 -14.70 1.05 0.31
C SER A 201 -13.41 0.42 0.84
N VAL A 202 -13.30 -0.92 0.86
CA VAL A 202 -12.09 -1.64 1.29
C VAL A 202 -10.91 -1.40 0.34
N GLN A 203 -11.16 -1.30 -0.98
CA GLN A 203 -10.09 -1.21 -1.97
C GLN A 203 -9.74 0.23 -2.36
N PHE A 204 -10.62 1.20 -2.12
CA PHE A 204 -10.41 2.61 -2.48
C PHE A 204 -9.17 3.27 -1.86
N PRO A 205 -8.73 2.92 -0.62
CA PRO A 205 -7.48 3.43 -0.06
C PRO A 205 -6.27 3.33 -1.01
N LYS A 206 -6.26 2.36 -1.93
CA LYS A 206 -5.25 2.24 -3.00
C LYS A 206 -5.06 3.53 -3.81
N VAL A 207 -6.13 4.21 -4.22
CA VAL A 207 -5.99 5.43 -5.03
C VAL A 207 -5.63 6.65 -4.19
N LEU A 208 -6.02 6.68 -2.91
CA LEU A 208 -5.60 7.70 -1.96
C LEU A 208 -4.10 7.60 -1.65
N LEU A 209 -3.59 6.39 -1.40
CA LEU A 209 -2.16 6.15 -1.16
C LEU A 209 -1.30 6.49 -2.39
N ARG A 210 -1.79 6.23 -3.61
CA ARG A 210 -1.13 6.69 -4.85
C ARG A 210 -1.04 8.20 -4.94
N ALA A 211 -2.08 8.90 -4.51
CA ALA A 211 -2.12 10.36 -4.48
C ALA A 211 -1.42 10.98 -3.28
N LYS A 212 -0.67 10.19 -2.48
CA LYS A 212 0.05 10.65 -1.28
C LYS A 212 -0.90 11.23 -0.20
N GLN A 213 -2.06 10.60 -0.01
CA GLN A 213 -3.07 10.97 1.00
C GLN A 213 -3.23 9.89 2.09
N PRO A 214 -2.20 9.61 2.91
CA PRO A 214 -2.20 8.47 3.85
C PRO A 214 -3.23 8.60 4.98
N SER A 215 -3.44 9.81 5.54
CA SER A 215 -4.42 10.03 6.61
C SER A 215 -5.86 9.85 6.09
N THR A 216 -6.14 10.36 4.90
CA THR A 216 -7.44 10.16 4.24
C THR A 216 -7.68 8.68 3.90
N ALA A 217 -6.63 7.97 3.49
CA ALA A 217 -6.69 6.52 3.27
C ALA A 217 -7.03 5.78 4.57
N GLU A 218 -6.38 6.14 5.68
CA GLU A 218 -6.64 5.55 7.01
C GLU A 218 -8.07 5.77 7.47
N ALA A 219 -8.60 6.98 7.33
CA ALA A 219 -10.00 7.26 7.66
C ALA A 219 -10.98 6.44 6.80
N GLN A 220 -10.70 6.31 5.49
CA GLN A 220 -11.50 5.47 4.59
C GLN A 220 -11.39 3.98 4.94
N GLU A 221 -10.25 3.51 5.45
CA GLU A 221 -10.07 2.14 5.96
C GLU A 221 -10.90 1.91 7.20
N HIS A 222 -10.86 2.81 8.19
CA HIS A 222 -11.68 2.68 9.39
C HIS A 222 -13.18 2.68 9.10
N TYR A 223 -13.62 3.53 8.16
CA TYR A 223 -15.00 3.48 7.69
C TYR A 223 -15.30 2.16 6.98
N ALA A 224 -14.40 1.65 6.13
CA ALA A 224 -14.57 0.35 5.48
C ALA A 224 -14.67 -0.80 6.51
N VAL A 225 -13.93 -0.73 7.62
CA VAL A 225 -14.04 -1.67 8.74
C VAL A 225 -15.42 -1.61 9.37
N SER A 226 -15.95 -0.42 9.62
CA SER A 226 -17.28 -0.27 10.18
C SER A 226 -18.36 -0.88 9.27
N LEU A 227 -18.22 -0.70 7.95
CA LEU A 227 -19.08 -1.37 6.97
C LEU A 227 -18.92 -2.89 6.98
N LEU A 228 -17.70 -3.41 7.11
CA LEU A 228 -17.45 -4.85 7.23
C LEU A 228 -18.11 -5.41 8.49
N GLU A 229 -18.00 -4.72 9.61
CA GLU A 229 -18.60 -5.15 10.87
C GLU A 229 -20.12 -5.22 10.80
N GLU A 230 -20.78 -4.21 10.21
CA GLU A 230 -22.24 -4.19 10.05
C GLU A 230 -22.74 -5.22 9.03
N VAL A 231 -22.13 -5.26 7.83
CA VAL A 231 -22.60 -6.14 6.74
C VAL A 231 -22.43 -7.63 7.09
N PHE A 232 -21.44 -7.96 7.92
CA PHE A 232 -21.10 -9.33 8.28
C PHE A 232 -21.38 -9.66 9.75
N LYS A 233 -22.22 -8.89 10.45
CA LYS A 233 -22.47 -9.03 11.90
C LYS A 233 -23.02 -10.40 12.32
N ASP A 234 -23.91 -10.99 11.53
CA ASP A 234 -24.67 -12.16 11.98
C ASP A 234 -23.94 -13.50 11.75
N ASP A 235 -23.14 -13.67 10.69
CA ASP A 235 -22.43 -14.95 10.41
C ASP A 235 -21.27 -14.81 9.39
N GLY A 236 -20.76 -13.59 9.17
CA GLY A 236 -19.87 -13.29 8.04
C GLY A 236 -18.37 -13.25 8.36
N ALA A 237 -17.89 -14.05 9.32
CA ALA A 237 -16.47 -14.08 9.68
C ALA A 237 -15.52 -14.18 8.45
N PRO A 238 -15.79 -15.03 7.43
CA PRO A 238 -14.98 -15.05 6.21
C PRO A 238 -14.93 -13.68 5.48
N GLY A 239 -16.06 -12.97 5.42
CA GLY A 239 -16.13 -11.63 4.82
C GLY A 239 -15.27 -10.61 5.57
N LYS A 240 -15.33 -10.61 6.90
CA LYS A 240 -14.49 -9.74 7.75
C LYS A 240 -13.01 -10.05 7.60
N ILE A 241 -12.64 -11.34 7.67
CA ILE A 241 -11.26 -11.82 7.48
C ILE A 241 -10.72 -11.35 6.11
N HIS A 242 -11.49 -11.54 5.04
CA HIS A 242 -11.11 -11.08 3.71
C HIS A 242 -10.99 -9.56 3.60
N GLY A 243 -11.89 -8.81 4.24
CA GLY A 243 -11.82 -7.36 4.33
C GLY A 243 -10.53 -6.86 4.98
N TYR A 244 -10.22 -7.36 6.18
CA TYR A 244 -8.97 -7.02 6.88
C TYR A 244 -7.73 -7.38 6.06
N LYS A 245 -7.73 -8.58 5.45
CA LYS A 245 -6.67 -8.99 4.52
C LYS A 245 -6.45 -7.98 3.40
N GLU A 246 -7.50 -7.55 2.72
CA GLU A 246 -7.41 -6.65 1.58
C GLU A 246 -6.96 -5.24 1.96
N ILE A 247 -7.35 -4.75 3.15
CA ILE A 247 -6.83 -3.49 3.70
C ILE A 247 -5.31 -3.62 3.93
N GLY A 248 -4.87 -4.66 4.64
CA GLY A 248 -3.45 -4.91 4.90
C GLY A 248 -2.63 -5.06 3.61
N MET A 249 -3.13 -5.84 2.64
CA MET A 249 -2.50 -5.97 1.32
C MET A 249 -2.42 -4.64 0.57
N THR A 250 -3.44 -3.77 0.70
CA THR A 250 -3.40 -2.45 0.07
C THR A 250 -2.28 -1.60 0.65
N ARG A 251 -2.12 -1.58 1.98
CA ARG A 251 -1.01 -0.89 2.66
C ARG A 251 0.35 -1.45 2.27
N ALA A 252 0.54 -2.76 2.37
CA ALA A 252 1.80 -3.42 2.02
C ALA A 252 2.23 -3.16 0.56
N ASN A 253 1.28 -3.18 -0.39
CA ASN A 253 1.54 -2.89 -1.80
C ASN A 253 1.94 -1.42 -2.07
N HIS A 254 1.63 -0.49 -1.15
CA HIS A 254 2.10 0.90 -1.21
C HIS A 254 3.30 1.15 -0.30
N LEU A 255 3.96 0.07 0.15
CA LEU A 255 5.13 0.09 1.03
C LEU A 255 4.89 0.63 2.44
N ASP A 256 3.62 0.77 2.85
CA ASP A 256 3.25 1.07 4.22
C ASP A 256 3.07 -0.24 4.99
N ARG A 257 4.18 -0.99 5.14
CA ARG A 257 4.16 -2.36 5.65
C ARG A 257 3.84 -2.41 7.13
N GLU A 258 4.36 -1.44 7.88
CA GLU A 258 4.09 -1.27 9.30
C GLU A 258 2.58 -1.07 9.55
N ALA A 259 1.90 -0.24 8.75
CA ALA A 259 0.45 -0.08 8.87
C ALA A 259 -0.35 -1.28 8.37
N ALA A 260 0.26 -2.22 7.62
CA ALA A 260 -0.41 -3.46 7.22
C ALA A 260 -0.53 -4.48 8.37
N ILE A 261 0.42 -4.47 9.32
CA ILE A 261 0.52 -5.47 10.38
C ILE A 261 -0.76 -5.59 11.23
N PRO A 262 -1.37 -4.51 11.75
CA PRO A 262 -2.57 -4.63 12.57
C PRO A 262 -3.75 -5.25 11.81
N TRP A 263 -3.79 -5.08 10.49
CA TRP A 263 -4.84 -5.67 9.65
C TRP A 263 -4.62 -7.16 9.41
N TYR A 264 -3.37 -7.58 9.21
CA TYR A 264 -3.03 -8.99 9.13
C TYR A 264 -3.26 -9.72 10.46
N GLU A 265 -2.93 -9.08 11.59
CA GLU A 265 -3.20 -9.63 12.92
C GLU A 265 -4.71 -9.82 13.16
N LYS A 266 -5.55 -8.83 12.81
CA LYS A 266 -7.02 -8.96 12.89
C LYS A 266 -7.54 -10.10 12.01
N ALA A 267 -7.03 -10.22 10.79
CA ALA A 267 -7.41 -11.30 9.89
C ALA A 267 -6.98 -12.68 10.43
N HIS A 268 -5.76 -12.80 10.94
CA HIS A 268 -5.24 -14.02 11.57
C HIS A 268 -6.05 -14.41 12.81
N THR A 269 -6.29 -13.47 13.71
CA THR A 269 -7.06 -13.72 14.95
C THR A 269 -8.44 -14.28 14.64
N LEU A 270 -9.17 -13.65 13.72
CA LEU A 270 -10.49 -14.14 13.31
C LEU A 270 -10.40 -15.47 12.55
N ALA A 271 -9.38 -15.67 11.70
CA ALA A 271 -9.18 -16.93 11.01
C ALA A 271 -8.94 -18.08 11.98
N MET A 272 -8.14 -17.88 13.03
CA MET A 272 -7.90 -18.90 14.05
C MET A 272 -9.15 -19.20 14.88
N ALA A 273 -10.02 -18.21 15.12
CA ALA A 273 -11.25 -18.40 15.86
C ALA A 273 -12.37 -19.10 15.05
N HIS A 274 -12.37 -18.99 13.72
CA HIS A 274 -13.53 -19.37 12.90
C HIS A 274 -13.25 -20.37 11.78
N LEU A 275 -11.99 -20.68 11.47
CA LEU A 275 -11.63 -21.56 10.33
C LEU A 275 -11.02 -22.90 10.79
N ASP A 276 -11.37 -23.41 11.97
CA ASP A 276 -10.79 -24.65 12.51
C ASP A 276 -10.89 -25.86 11.57
N ALA A 277 -12.00 -25.99 10.85
CA ALA A 277 -12.24 -27.07 9.89
C ALA A 277 -11.54 -26.86 8.53
N ASP A 278 -10.87 -25.73 8.31
CA ASP A 278 -10.20 -25.37 7.05
C ASP A 278 -8.69 -25.13 7.28
N PRO A 279 -7.88 -26.20 7.31
CA PRO A 279 -6.44 -26.08 7.56
C PRO A 279 -5.72 -25.25 6.49
N LYS A 280 -6.21 -25.26 5.24
CA LYS A 280 -5.61 -24.49 4.15
C LYS A 280 -5.76 -22.99 4.39
N ASN A 281 -6.97 -22.52 4.68
CA ASN A 281 -7.17 -21.10 4.94
C ASN A 281 -6.50 -20.65 6.24
N ARG A 282 -6.48 -21.49 7.29
CA ARG A 282 -5.69 -21.19 8.50
C ARG A 282 -4.23 -20.97 8.18
N LEU A 283 -3.62 -21.89 7.43
CA LEU A 283 -2.21 -21.76 7.04
C LEU A 283 -1.98 -20.51 6.19
N HIS A 284 -2.92 -20.15 5.31
CA HIS A 284 -2.83 -18.92 4.52
C HIS A 284 -2.74 -17.66 5.40
N TYR A 285 -3.61 -17.53 6.42
CA TYR A 285 -3.62 -16.35 7.28
C TYR A 285 -2.46 -16.32 8.29
N ILE A 286 -2.01 -17.49 8.77
CA ILE A 286 -0.75 -17.62 9.51
C ILE A 286 0.42 -17.12 8.66
N THR A 287 0.52 -17.61 7.43
CA THR A 287 1.59 -17.26 6.48
C THR A 287 1.58 -15.78 6.17
N LEU A 288 0.41 -15.19 5.91
CA LEU A 288 0.28 -13.77 5.62
C LEU A 288 0.74 -12.88 6.77
N TYR A 289 0.30 -13.18 8.00
CA TYR A 289 0.68 -12.38 9.17
C TYR A 289 2.17 -12.54 9.49
N GLY A 290 2.68 -13.77 9.47
CA GLY A 290 4.09 -14.07 9.66
C GLY A 290 5.00 -13.40 8.62
N ASP A 291 4.66 -13.50 7.33
CA ASP A 291 5.42 -12.82 6.26
C ASP A 291 5.37 -11.29 6.42
N GLY A 292 4.21 -10.73 6.79
CA GLY A 292 4.07 -9.31 7.12
C GLY A 292 5.03 -8.87 8.24
N LEU A 293 5.07 -9.61 9.34
CA LEU A 293 5.99 -9.35 10.46
C LEU A 293 7.46 -9.44 10.01
N ALA A 294 7.81 -10.44 9.19
CA ALA A 294 9.15 -10.54 8.62
C ALA A 294 9.48 -9.34 7.71
N ASP A 295 8.49 -8.81 6.98
CA ASP A 295 8.63 -7.66 6.08
C ASP A 295 9.00 -6.35 6.79
N VAL A 296 8.64 -6.23 8.07
CA VAL A 296 8.98 -5.07 8.93
C VAL A 296 10.17 -5.33 9.87
N GLY A 297 10.81 -6.51 9.74
CA GLY A 297 11.99 -6.88 10.52
C GLY A 297 11.71 -7.55 11.87
N GLU A 298 10.45 -7.90 12.17
CA GLU A 298 10.06 -8.55 13.42
C GLU A 298 10.19 -10.08 13.33
N PHE A 299 11.41 -10.55 13.04
CA PHE A 299 11.67 -11.94 12.67
C PHE A 299 11.29 -12.95 13.75
N ASP A 300 11.58 -12.70 15.03
CA ASP A 300 11.25 -13.66 16.09
C ASP A 300 9.73 -13.80 16.27
N ARG A 301 8.97 -12.70 16.19
CA ARG A 301 7.49 -12.74 16.19
C ARG A 301 6.94 -13.40 14.94
N ALA A 302 7.55 -13.14 13.78
CA ALA A 302 7.19 -13.83 12.54
C ALA A 302 7.33 -15.35 12.69
N LEU A 303 8.44 -15.82 13.27
CA LEU A 303 8.69 -17.24 13.51
C LEU A 303 7.71 -17.84 14.52
N GLU A 304 7.36 -17.13 15.59
CA GLU A 304 6.35 -17.57 16.54
C GLU A 304 5.01 -17.84 15.84
N VAL A 305 4.52 -16.88 15.06
CA VAL A 305 3.27 -17.01 14.30
C VAL A 305 3.37 -18.14 13.27
N LEU A 306 4.45 -18.19 12.48
CA LEU A 306 4.59 -19.17 11.39
C LEU A 306 4.62 -20.61 11.91
N ARG A 307 5.18 -20.84 13.10
CA ARG A 307 5.24 -22.17 13.74
C ARG A 307 3.86 -22.71 14.14
N GLU A 308 2.86 -21.84 14.32
CA GLU A 308 1.46 -22.29 14.48
C GLU A 308 0.96 -23.09 13.27
N GLY A 309 1.57 -22.88 12.09
CA GLY A 309 1.20 -23.53 10.83
C GLY A 309 1.78 -24.94 10.64
N GLU A 310 2.85 -25.31 11.36
CA GLU A 310 3.53 -26.60 11.17
C GLU A 310 2.59 -27.81 11.29
N PRO A 311 1.70 -27.90 12.30
CA PRO A 311 0.79 -29.04 12.45
C PRO A 311 -0.27 -29.14 11.35
N LEU A 312 -0.41 -28.10 10.50
CA LEU A 312 -1.39 -28.05 9.41
C LEU A 312 -0.82 -28.60 8.10
N LEU A 313 0.51 -28.61 7.91
CA LEU A 313 1.16 -28.97 6.64
C LEU A 313 0.77 -30.38 6.17
N GLY A 314 0.70 -31.35 7.09
CA GLY A 314 0.30 -32.73 6.78
C GLY A 314 -1.19 -32.92 6.43
N LYS A 315 -2.00 -31.86 6.55
CA LYS A 315 -3.45 -31.86 6.28
C LYS A 315 -3.82 -31.11 4.99
N ILE A 316 -2.83 -30.61 4.26
CA ILE A 316 -3.02 -29.72 3.11
C ILE A 316 -2.37 -30.34 1.89
N ASP A 317 -3.17 -30.76 0.92
CA ASP A 317 -2.65 -31.27 -0.35
C ASP A 317 -2.14 -30.16 -1.27
N ASP A 318 -2.69 -28.95 -1.12
CA ASP A 318 -2.37 -27.77 -1.94
C ASP A 318 -0.89 -27.39 -1.83
N VAL A 319 -0.14 -27.73 -2.88
CA VAL A 319 1.31 -27.49 -2.98
C VAL A 319 1.64 -26.01 -2.84
N GLN A 320 0.79 -25.14 -3.41
CA GLN A 320 1.02 -23.70 -3.38
C GLN A 320 1.01 -23.13 -1.97
N THR A 321 0.01 -23.48 -1.18
CA THR A 321 -0.13 -23.03 0.20
C THR A 321 1.06 -23.50 1.04
N ARG A 322 1.50 -24.76 0.85
CA ARG A 322 2.64 -25.32 1.58
C ARG A 322 3.96 -24.65 1.21
N TYR A 323 4.25 -24.43 -0.08
CA TYR A 323 5.52 -23.80 -0.45
C TYR A 323 5.58 -22.33 -0.04
N LEU A 324 4.44 -21.60 -0.04
CA LEU A 324 4.37 -20.21 0.42
C LEU A 324 4.65 -20.11 1.93
N TRP A 325 4.19 -21.08 2.72
CA TRP A 325 4.55 -21.17 4.13
C TRP A 325 6.06 -21.37 4.31
N HIS A 326 6.66 -22.34 3.59
CA HIS A 326 8.11 -22.58 3.62
C HIS A 326 8.91 -21.34 3.20
N GLU A 327 8.44 -20.60 2.20
CA GLU A 327 9.03 -19.32 1.79
C GLU A 327 9.02 -18.30 2.93
N ALA A 328 7.87 -18.10 3.58
CA ALA A 328 7.73 -17.14 4.67
C ALA A 328 8.60 -17.52 5.89
N ILE A 329 8.61 -18.79 6.29
CA ILE A 329 9.45 -19.22 7.43
C ILE A 329 10.93 -19.17 7.10
N GLY A 330 11.34 -19.56 5.88
CA GLY A 330 12.73 -19.45 5.43
C GLY A 330 13.21 -17.99 5.41
N LYS A 331 12.36 -17.06 4.98
CA LYS A 331 12.65 -15.62 5.02
C LYS A 331 12.82 -15.11 6.45
N ALA A 332 11.95 -15.50 7.37
CA ALA A 332 12.05 -15.12 8.76
C ALA A 332 13.29 -15.71 9.44
N GLU A 333 13.64 -16.98 9.18
CA GLU A 333 14.86 -17.61 9.67
C GLU A 333 16.12 -16.91 9.09
N PHE A 334 16.13 -16.55 7.80
CA PHE A 334 17.22 -15.78 7.20
C PHE A 334 17.38 -14.41 7.87
N GLY A 335 16.28 -13.70 8.12
CA GLY A 335 16.29 -12.41 8.82
C GLY A 335 16.80 -12.51 10.25
N ALA A 336 16.48 -13.61 10.94
CA ALA A 336 17.03 -13.97 12.25
C ALA A 336 18.49 -14.48 12.19
N ARG A 337 19.12 -14.47 11.00
CA ARG A 337 20.49 -14.98 10.73
C ARG A 337 20.68 -16.46 11.04
N ARG A 338 19.62 -17.24 10.93
CA ARG A 338 19.61 -18.70 11.07
C ARG A 338 19.62 -19.31 9.67
N TYR A 339 20.80 -19.31 9.05
CA TYR A 339 20.93 -19.64 7.63
C TYR A 339 20.69 -21.12 7.34
N GLU A 340 21.16 -22.03 8.19
CA GLU A 340 20.93 -23.47 8.02
C GLU A 340 19.42 -23.82 8.10
N PRO A 341 18.66 -23.36 9.12
CA PRO A 341 17.20 -23.50 9.12
C PRO A 341 16.54 -22.88 7.89
N ALA A 342 16.98 -21.69 7.44
CA ALA A 342 16.43 -21.07 6.23
C ALA A 342 16.65 -21.94 4.98
N ILE A 343 17.84 -22.54 4.83
CA ILE A 343 18.16 -23.47 3.75
C ILE A 343 17.21 -24.66 3.76
N GLU A 344 16.97 -25.31 4.91
CA GLU A 344 16.05 -26.45 5.02
C GLU A 344 14.63 -26.11 4.54
N GLN A 345 14.16 -24.89 4.86
CA GLN A 345 12.85 -24.42 4.41
C GLN A 345 12.82 -24.17 2.90
N PHE A 346 13.85 -23.55 2.33
CA PHE A 346 13.92 -23.32 0.89
C PHE A 346 14.16 -24.60 0.08
N GLU A 347 14.86 -25.59 0.63
CA GLU A 347 14.96 -26.94 0.04
C GLU A 347 13.59 -27.64 0.03
N SER A 348 12.82 -27.52 1.11
CA SER A 348 11.45 -28.03 1.18
C SER A 348 10.54 -27.35 0.14
N LYS A 349 10.65 -26.01 -0.01
CA LYS A 349 9.99 -25.24 -1.08
C LYS A 349 10.39 -25.74 -2.47
N ALA A 350 11.69 -25.93 -2.73
CA ALA A 350 12.20 -26.39 -4.01
C ALA A 350 11.66 -27.79 -4.36
N LYS A 351 11.69 -28.72 -3.40
CA LYS A 351 11.16 -30.08 -3.58
C LYS A 351 9.67 -30.09 -3.92
N LEU A 352 8.86 -29.32 -3.18
CA LEU A 352 7.43 -29.16 -3.47
C LEU A 352 7.19 -28.60 -4.89
N ALA A 353 8.01 -27.62 -5.30
CA ALA A 353 7.94 -27.06 -6.64
C ALA A 353 8.37 -28.04 -7.73
N GLU A 354 9.36 -28.91 -7.47
CA GLU A 354 9.76 -30.00 -8.36
C GLU A 354 8.64 -31.01 -8.56
N GLU A 355 7.99 -31.45 -7.47
CA GLU A 355 6.85 -32.37 -7.50
C GLU A 355 5.67 -31.80 -8.33
N ALA A 356 5.47 -30.48 -8.31
CA ALA A 356 4.44 -29.79 -9.11
C ALA A 356 4.92 -29.27 -10.48
N ASN A 357 6.19 -29.51 -10.85
CA ASN A 357 6.83 -28.98 -12.06
C ASN A 357 6.74 -27.45 -12.22
N PHE A 358 6.85 -26.70 -11.11
CA PHE A 358 6.81 -25.23 -11.10
C PHE A 358 8.21 -24.63 -11.27
N GLN A 359 8.74 -24.68 -12.50
CA GLN A 359 10.12 -24.24 -12.81
C GLN A 359 10.47 -22.82 -12.33
N GLY A 360 9.52 -21.88 -12.34
CA GLY A 360 9.73 -20.54 -11.78
C GLY A 360 9.97 -20.54 -10.27
N VAL A 361 9.24 -21.37 -9.51
CA VAL A 361 9.41 -21.50 -8.06
C VAL A 361 10.70 -22.25 -7.73
N ILE A 362 11.06 -23.26 -8.52
CA ILE A 362 12.36 -23.97 -8.38
C ILE A 362 13.52 -22.99 -8.55
N SER A 363 13.46 -22.12 -9.57
CA SER A 363 14.49 -21.10 -9.81
C SER A 363 14.62 -20.14 -8.61
N TYR A 364 13.50 -19.63 -8.09
CA TYR A 364 13.51 -18.73 -6.94
C TYR A 364 14.00 -19.41 -5.65
N ALA A 365 13.54 -20.63 -5.36
CA ALA A 365 13.99 -21.36 -4.18
C ALA A 365 15.51 -21.60 -4.20
N ASN A 366 16.07 -21.97 -5.35
CA ASN A 366 17.52 -22.16 -5.48
C ASN A 366 18.31 -20.84 -5.37
N MET A 367 17.73 -19.70 -5.79
CA MET A 367 18.32 -18.40 -5.51
C MET A 367 18.33 -18.05 -4.01
N GLU A 368 17.27 -18.37 -3.29
CA GLU A 368 17.17 -18.15 -1.84
C GLU A 368 18.18 -19.02 -1.09
N ILE A 369 18.32 -20.29 -1.50
CA ILE A 369 19.36 -21.21 -1.02
C ILE A 369 20.76 -20.64 -1.30
N ALA A 370 21.03 -20.19 -2.53
CA ALA A 370 22.32 -19.57 -2.88
C ALA A 370 22.61 -18.34 -2.02
N THR A 371 21.58 -17.54 -1.73
CA THR A 371 21.68 -16.36 -0.86
C THR A 371 22.03 -16.75 0.57
N CYS A 372 21.41 -17.80 1.11
CA CYS A 372 21.70 -18.33 2.45
C CYS A 372 23.14 -18.86 2.54
N TYR A 373 23.56 -19.72 1.62
CA TYR A 373 24.94 -20.24 1.61
C TYR A 373 25.97 -19.13 1.51
N ARG A 374 25.73 -18.13 0.65
CA ARG A 374 26.62 -16.97 0.54
C ARG A 374 26.68 -16.17 1.84
N ALA A 375 25.54 -15.93 2.48
CA ALA A 375 25.48 -15.20 3.75
C ALA A 375 26.19 -15.98 4.90
N ALA A 376 26.21 -17.31 4.81
CA ALA A 376 26.95 -18.19 5.71
C ALA A 376 28.46 -18.32 5.38
N GLY A 377 28.91 -17.78 4.24
CA GLY A 377 30.31 -17.86 3.78
C GLY A 377 30.65 -19.10 2.94
N ASN A 378 29.65 -19.91 2.59
CA ASN A 378 29.78 -21.16 1.84
C ASN A 378 29.67 -20.89 0.33
N THR A 379 30.77 -20.45 -0.27
CA THR A 379 30.77 -19.93 -1.65
C THR A 379 30.50 -21.02 -2.71
N ASP A 380 31.05 -22.21 -2.54
CA ASP A 380 30.91 -23.30 -3.53
C ASP A 380 29.47 -23.82 -3.58
N GLU A 381 28.86 -24.02 -2.42
CA GLU A 381 27.46 -24.42 -2.27
C GLU A 381 26.51 -23.34 -2.81
N ALA A 382 26.85 -22.06 -2.59
CA ALA A 382 26.09 -20.94 -3.12
C ALA A 382 26.11 -20.90 -4.65
N LEU A 383 27.28 -21.13 -5.26
CA LEU A 383 27.42 -21.22 -6.73
C LEU A 383 26.66 -22.43 -7.28
N ALA A 384 26.75 -23.59 -6.63
CA ALA A 384 26.01 -24.79 -7.03
C ALA A 384 24.49 -24.58 -6.98
N ALA A 385 23.99 -23.88 -5.96
CA ALA A 385 22.58 -23.50 -5.88
C ALA A 385 22.20 -22.48 -6.98
N LEU A 386 23.05 -21.51 -7.28
CA LEU A 386 22.83 -20.59 -8.40
C LEU A 386 22.78 -21.32 -9.75
N ASP A 387 23.63 -22.32 -9.98
CA ASP A 387 23.59 -23.15 -11.18
C ASP A 387 22.25 -23.89 -11.33
N LYS A 388 21.70 -24.43 -10.23
CA LYS A 388 20.36 -25.02 -10.24
C LYS A 388 19.28 -23.99 -10.56
N ALA A 389 19.39 -22.76 -10.04
CA ALA A 389 18.45 -21.69 -10.35
C ALA A 389 18.47 -21.31 -11.84
N ILE A 390 19.66 -21.23 -12.43
CA ILE A 390 19.87 -20.97 -13.86
C ILE A 390 19.29 -22.12 -14.70
N ALA A 391 19.60 -23.36 -14.36
CA ALA A 391 19.11 -24.54 -15.08
C ALA A 391 17.57 -24.62 -15.07
N ALA A 392 16.92 -24.32 -13.94
CA ALA A 392 15.46 -24.26 -13.85
C ALA A 392 14.87 -23.15 -14.75
N GLN A 393 15.50 -21.97 -14.78
CA GLN A 393 15.05 -20.88 -15.65
C GLN A 393 15.27 -21.19 -17.15
N ASP A 394 16.38 -21.84 -17.50
CA ASP A 394 16.66 -22.25 -18.87
C ASP A 394 15.68 -23.34 -19.32
N LYS A 395 15.36 -24.30 -18.45
CA LYS A 395 14.29 -25.28 -18.70
C LYS A 395 12.95 -24.57 -18.93
N ARG A 396 12.57 -23.63 -18.05
CA ARG A 396 11.35 -22.82 -18.17
C ARG A 396 11.29 -22.04 -19.49
N GLN A 397 12.42 -21.51 -19.97
CA GLN A 397 12.52 -20.85 -21.26
C GLN A 397 12.39 -21.84 -22.42
N SER A 398 13.01 -23.02 -22.33
CA SER A 398 12.93 -24.05 -23.36
C SER A 398 11.50 -24.60 -23.53
N GLU A 399 10.75 -24.73 -22.44
CA GLU A 399 9.36 -25.18 -22.44
C GLU A 399 8.41 -24.12 -22.99
N ASN A 400 8.77 -22.83 -22.88
CA ASN A 400 7.99 -21.74 -23.45
C ASN A 400 8.90 -20.62 -24.03
N PRO A 401 9.46 -20.82 -25.23
CA PRO A 401 10.48 -19.92 -25.79
C PRO A 401 9.99 -18.51 -26.12
N LYS A 402 8.67 -18.31 -26.20
CA LYS A 402 8.04 -17.01 -26.49
C LYS A 402 7.66 -16.25 -25.23
N ALA A 403 7.73 -16.87 -24.06
CA ALA A 403 7.46 -16.19 -22.81
C ALA A 403 8.52 -15.12 -22.56
N ASN A 404 8.05 -13.95 -22.15
CA ASN A 404 8.90 -12.91 -21.60
C ASN A 404 8.88 -13.05 -20.07
N TYR A 405 9.93 -13.64 -19.52
CA TYR A 405 10.04 -13.80 -18.07
C TYR A 405 10.72 -12.58 -17.43
N ASP A 406 10.22 -12.20 -16.27
CA ASP A 406 10.90 -11.22 -15.42
C ASP A 406 12.06 -11.90 -14.69
N THR A 407 13.26 -11.74 -15.23
CA THR A 407 14.50 -12.42 -14.79
C THR A 407 15.41 -11.54 -13.95
N TYR A 408 14.95 -10.37 -13.49
CA TYR A 408 15.81 -9.41 -12.78
C TYR A 408 16.46 -10.00 -11.53
N ARG A 409 15.71 -10.79 -10.76
CA ARG A 409 16.22 -11.43 -9.53
C ARG A 409 17.42 -12.31 -9.86
N LEU A 410 17.31 -13.13 -10.91
CA LEU A 410 18.38 -14.00 -11.36
C LEU A 410 19.57 -13.21 -11.91
N ALA A 411 19.31 -12.10 -12.63
CA ALA A 411 20.36 -11.19 -13.09
C ALA A 411 21.14 -10.56 -11.92
N PHE A 412 20.45 -10.08 -10.88
CA PHE A 412 21.09 -9.58 -9.66
C PHE A 412 21.86 -10.65 -8.92
N ALA A 413 21.32 -11.88 -8.83
CA ALA A 413 22.05 -13.00 -8.26
C ALA A 413 23.35 -13.23 -9.05
N CYS A 414 23.27 -13.42 -10.37
CA CYS A 414 24.47 -13.60 -11.20
C CYS A 414 25.48 -12.46 -11.02
N ALA A 415 25.03 -11.20 -10.98
CA ALA A 415 25.89 -10.05 -10.74
C ALA A 415 26.53 -10.08 -9.34
N ALA A 416 25.80 -10.45 -8.29
CA ALA A 416 26.34 -10.58 -6.94
C ALA A 416 27.43 -11.67 -6.86
N PHE A 417 27.28 -12.75 -7.63
CA PHE A 417 28.25 -13.83 -7.79
C PHE A 417 29.30 -13.59 -8.88
N GLU A 418 29.39 -12.37 -9.41
CA GLU A 418 30.37 -11.98 -10.44
C GLU A 418 30.30 -12.81 -11.74
N ARG A 419 29.14 -13.43 -11.99
CA ARG A 419 28.83 -14.13 -13.25
C ARG A 419 28.27 -13.13 -14.26
N TRP A 420 29.13 -12.24 -14.73
CA TRP A 420 28.73 -11.08 -15.52
C TRP A 420 28.00 -11.44 -16.82
N ASP A 421 28.45 -12.47 -17.53
CA ASP A 421 27.81 -12.87 -18.79
C ASP A 421 26.39 -13.42 -18.58
N ASP A 422 26.19 -14.22 -17.53
CA ASP A 422 24.85 -14.67 -17.13
C ASP A 422 23.98 -13.51 -16.64
N ALA A 423 24.55 -12.58 -15.87
CA ALA A 423 23.83 -11.38 -15.43
C ALA A 423 23.31 -10.58 -16.64
N LEU A 424 24.17 -10.33 -17.65
CA LEU A 424 23.79 -9.63 -18.87
C LEU A 424 22.79 -10.41 -19.72
N ARG A 425 22.87 -11.75 -19.74
CA ARG A 425 21.92 -12.65 -20.41
C ARG A 425 20.52 -12.55 -19.82
N PHE A 426 20.41 -12.49 -18.49
CA PHE A 426 19.16 -12.35 -17.77
C PHE A 426 18.70 -10.89 -17.58
N ALA A 427 19.41 -9.93 -18.15
CA ALA A 427 19.13 -8.50 -18.06
C ALA A 427 18.94 -7.87 -19.46
N PRO A 428 17.88 -8.25 -20.19
CA PRO A 428 17.61 -7.69 -21.51
C PRO A 428 17.23 -6.21 -21.40
N LEU A 429 17.64 -5.43 -22.40
CA LEU A 429 17.17 -4.04 -22.55
C LEU A 429 15.72 -4.03 -23.07
N THR A 430 14.97 -3.02 -22.67
CA THR A 430 13.60 -2.81 -23.16
C THR A 430 13.50 -1.49 -23.92
N ASN A 431 12.49 -1.38 -24.81
CA ASN A 431 12.26 -0.16 -25.60
C ASN A 431 11.42 0.90 -24.83
N ARG A 432 11.53 0.94 -23.50
CA ARG A 432 10.82 1.91 -22.67
C ARG A 432 11.40 3.31 -22.83
N ARG A 433 10.53 4.33 -22.82
CA ARG A 433 10.92 5.75 -23.03
C ARG A 433 10.86 6.61 -21.78
N SER A 434 10.07 6.22 -20.78
CA SER A 434 9.80 6.99 -19.56
C SER A 434 9.95 6.15 -18.29
N SER A 435 10.54 4.96 -18.39
CA SER A 435 10.83 4.14 -17.22
C SER A 435 12.04 3.26 -17.47
N VAL A 436 12.63 2.82 -16.38
CA VAL A 436 13.71 1.84 -16.33
C VAL A 436 13.18 0.65 -15.53
N THR A 437 13.46 -0.57 -15.98
CA THR A 437 13.10 -1.80 -15.28
C THR A 437 14.24 -2.28 -14.37
N TYR A 438 13.94 -3.18 -13.44
CA TYR A 438 15.01 -3.86 -12.69
C TYR A 438 15.95 -4.68 -13.56
N GLN A 439 15.45 -5.29 -14.64
CA GLN A 439 16.30 -6.01 -15.59
C GLN A 439 17.30 -5.04 -16.23
N GLU A 440 16.83 -3.89 -16.71
CA GLU A 440 17.67 -2.83 -17.26
C GLU A 440 18.68 -2.30 -16.24
N TYR A 441 18.27 -2.10 -14.98
CA TYR A 441 19.15 -1.63 -13.93
C TYR A 441 20.19 -2.70 -13.50
N ALA A 442 19.80 -3.97 -13.42
CA ALA A 442 20.73 -5.07 -13.19
C ALA A 442 21.79 -5.13 -14.31
N ARG A 443 21.41 -4.85 -15.56
CA ARG A 443 22.34 -4.73 -16.68
C ARG A 443 23.35 -3.61 -16.46
N LEU A 444 22.86 -2.42 -16.10
CA LEU A 444 23.71 -1.26 -15.82
C LEU A 444 24.74 -1.59 -14.72
N ALA A 445 24.27 -2.13 -13.61
CA ALA A 445 25.13 -2.50 -12.49
C ALA A 445 26.15 -3.59 -12.88
N ALA A 446 25.75 -4.59 -13.67
CA ALA A 446 26.67 -5.63 -14.16
C ALA A 446 27.74 -5.08 -15.11
N LEU A 447 27.39 -4.18 -16.03
CA LEU A 447 28.36 -3.51 -16.92
C LEU A 447 29.35 -2.68 -16.13
N TRP A 448 28.85 -1.91 -15.16
CA TRP A 448 29.69 -1.10 -14.29
C TRP A 448 30.64 -1.98 -13.47
N ASN A 449 30.11 -2.98 -12.76
CA ASN A 449 30.86 -3.84 -11.85
C ASN A 449 31.89 -4.73 -12.54
N ARG A 450 31.69 -5.08 -13.82
CA ARG A 450 32.68 -5.83 -14.62
C ARG A 450 33.79 -4.96 -15.22
N GLY A 451 33.73 -3.63 -15.04
CA GLY A 451 34.71 -2.69 -15.57
C GLY A 451 34.41 -2.15 -16.97
N ASP A 452 33.22 -2.38 -17.52
CA ASP A 452 32.80 -1.84 -18.82
C ASP A 452 32.22 -0.43 -18.66
N ALA A 453 33.07 0.49 -18.18
CA ALA A 453 32.68 1.83 -17.76
C ALA A 453 32.09 2.66 -18.91
N GLU A 454 32.55 2.46 -20.15
CA GLU A 454 32.07 3.20 -21.32
C GLU A 454 30.60 2.86 -21.62
N GLU A 455 30.28 1.57 -21.77
CA GLU A 455 28.92 1.13 -22.07
C GLU A 455 27.98 1.37 -20.88
N ALA A 456 28.47 1.18 -19.65
CA ALA A 456 27.72 1.52 -18.43
C ALA A 456 27.36 3.01 -18.39
N THR A 457 28.32 3.91 -18.65
CA THR A 457 28.11 5.37 -18.66
C THR A 457 27.09 5.77 -19.73
N LYS A 458 27.19 5.19 -20.93
CA LYS A 458 26.25 5.44 -22.03
C LYS A 458 24.83 5.00 -21.65
N LEU A 459 24.70 3.81 -21.06
CA LEU A 459 23.40 3.29 -20.61
C LEU A 459 22.83 4.12 -19.45
N ALA A 460 23.67 4.52 -18.50
CA ALA A 460 23.27 5.36 -17.38
C ALA A 460 22.76 6.73 -17.84
N LYS A 461 23.42 7.37 -18.82
CA LYS A 461 22.92 8.63 -19.41
C LYS A 461 21.55 8.45 -20.07
N LEU A 462 21.35 7.34 -20.77
CA LEU A 462 20.05 6.99 -21.33
C LEU A 462 19.00 6.83 -20.22
N PHE A 463 19.31 6.11 -19.14
CA PHE A 463 18.39 5.93 -18.02
C PHE A 463 18.10 7.23 -17.26
N ALA A 464 19.12 8.04 -17.00
CA ALA A 464 18.96 9.37 -16.38
C ALA A 464 17.99 10.25 -17.18
N SER A 465 18.06 10.22 -18.53
CA SER A 465 17.12 10.94 -19.39
C SER A 465 15.67 10.44 -19.32
N ARG A 466 15.45 9.22 -18.81
CA ARG A 466 14.11 8.61 -18.66
C ARG A 466 13.47 8.88 -17.30
N PHE A 467 14.24 9.28 -16.29
CA PHE A 467 13.70 9.52 -14.94
C PHE A 467 12.85 10.80 -14.85
N GLY A 468 12.94 11.71 -15.82
CA GLY A 468 12.18 12.96 -15.82
C GLY A 468 12.50 13.88 -14.64
N ASP A 469 11.77 15.00 -14.54
CA ASP A 469 11.86 15.91 -13.38
C ASP A 469 11.07 15.38 -12.15
N ASP A 470 10.24 14.34 -12.36
CA ASP A 470 9.38 13.73 -11.33
C ASP A 470 9.79 12.27 -11.08
N LEU A 471 10.62 12.07 -10.05
CA LEU A 471 11.13 10.76 -9.63
C LEU A 471 10.03 9.78 -9.17
N ASP A 472 8.78 10.24 -9.01
CA ASP A 472 7.63 9.39 -8.65
C ASP A 472 7.25 8.35 -9.74
N GLU A 473 7.70 8.53 -11.00
CA GLU A 473 7.43 7.60 -12.11
C GLU A 473 8.48 6.49 -12.29
N VAL A 474 9.54 6.46 -11.47
CA VAL A 474 10.53 5.38 -11.51
C VAL A 474 9.90 4.10 -10.93
N LEU A 475 9.24 3.30 -11.78
CA LEU A 475 8.58 2.05 -11.42
C LEU A 475 9.59 0.89 -11.26
N ILE A 476 10.60 1.07 -10.41
CA ILE A 476 11.59 0.03 -10.11
C ILE A 476 11.12 -0.70 -8.83
N ARG A 477 11.23 -0.13 -7.62
CA ARG A 477 10.37 -0.33 -6.43
C ARG A 477 10.54 0.92 -5.58
N ARG A 478 9.43 1.52 -5.16
CA ARG A 478 9.36 2.77 -4.36
C ARG A 478 10.30 2.83 -3.12
N ASP A 479 10.80 1.71 -2.60
CA ASP A 479 11.74 1.64 -1.46
C ASP A 479 13.23 1.67 -1.84
N MET A 480 13.59 1.49 -3.12
CA MET A 480 14.98 1.47 -3.60
C MET A 480 15.20 2.38 -4.82
N ASP A 481 14.16 3.10 -5.26
CA ASP A 481 14.18 3.94 -6.46
C ASP A 481 15.20 5.07 -6.34
N THR A 482 15.28 5.75 -5.19
CA THR A 482 16.23 6.85 -5.02
C THR A 482 17.67 6.34 -5.03
N MET A 483 18.00 5.23 -4.38
CA MET A 483 19.33 4.60 -4.49
C MET A 483 19.67 4.23 -5.94
N THR A 484 18.69 3.68 -6.66
CA THR A 484 18.83 3.31 -8.06
C THR A 484 19.11 4.52 -8.95
N VAL A 485 18.38 5.60 -8.74
CA VAL A 485 18.57 6.90 -9.40
C VAL A 485 19.94 7.47 -9.09
N ARG A 486 20.31 7.56 -7.81
CA ARG A 486 21.62 8.10 -7.39
C ARG A 486 22.79 7.31 -7.94
N LEU A 487 22.71 5.97 -7.96
CA LEU A 487 23.75 5.17 -8.63
C LEU A 487 23.80 5.49 -10.12
N THR A 488 22.65 5.57 -10.78
CA THR A 488 22.58 5.86 -12.21
C THR A 488 23.16 7.24 -12.54
N GLU A 489 22.86 8.27 -11.74
CA GLU A 489 23.45 9.61 -11.86
C GLU A 489 24.98 9.57 -11.68
N ALA A 490 25.46 8.84 -10.66
CA ALA A 490 26.89 8.68 -10.39
C ALA A 490 27.63 7.98 -11.55
N ILE A 491 27.02 6.96 -12.17
CA ILE A 491 27.60 6.29 -13.35
C ILE A 491 27.49 7.17 -14.61
N ALA A 492 26.38 7.90 -14.78
CA ALA A 492 26.18 8.76 -15.95
C ALA A 492 27.16 9.94 -15.99
N GLN A 493 27.54 10.45 -14.82
CA GLN A 493 28.46 11.57 -14.65
C GLN A 493 29.41 11.31 -13.46
N PRO A 494 30.45 10.48 -13.65
CA PRO A 494 31.39 10.15 -12.58
C PRO A 494 32.09 11.40 -12.03
N SER A 495 31.84 11.71 -10.77
CA SER A 495 32.45 12.84 -10.04
C SER A 495 32.39 12.57 -8.54
N SER A 496 33.31 13.17 -7.78
CA SER A 496 33.32 13.04 -6.32
C SER A 496 32.01 13.51 -5.67
N ALA A 497 31.35 14.52 -6.25
CA ALA A 497 30.06 15.01 -5.80
C ALA A 497 28.95 13.94 -5.94
N ASN A 498 28.87 13.28 -7.10
CA ASN A 498 27.87 12.25 -7.34
C ASN A 498 28.17 10.96 -6.56
N SER A 499 29.44 10.58 -6.41
CA SER A 499 29.87 9.48 -5.53
C SER A 499 29.44 9.72 -4.08
N ALA A 500 29.62 10.97 -3.59
CA ALA A 500 29.22 11.37 -2.25
C ALA A 500 27.69 11.36 -2.08
N ALA A 501 26.93 11.84 -3.08
CA ALA A 501 25.47 11.83 -3.06
C ALA A 501 24.91 10.39 -2.99
N PHE A 502 25.45 9.47 -3.79
CA PHE A 502 25.07 8.06 -3.70
C PHE A 502 25.44 7.44 -2.36
N SER A 503 26.62 7.75 -1.82
CA SER A 503 27.05 7.26 -0.50
C SER A 503 26.14 7.75 0.63
N ALA A 504 25.71 9.02 0.58
CA ALA A 504 24.75 9.57 1.54
C ALA A 504 23.38 8.88 1.46
N GLU A 505 22.89 8.60 0.25
CA GLU A 505 21.64 7.85 0.05
C GLU A 505 21.74 6.41 0.58
N TRP A 506 22.87 5.73 0.33
CA TRP A 506 23.14 4.42 0.91
C TRP A 506 23.09 4.45 2.44
N ASP A 507 23.75 5.43 3.06
CA ASP A 507 23.76 5.56 4.52
C ASP A 507 22.38 5.88 5.10
N HIS A 508 21.54 6.59 4.35
CA HIS A 508 20.15 6.84 4.72
C HIS A 508 19.28 5.57 4.65
N GLN A 509 19.47 4.73 3.63
CA GLN A 509 18.57 3.59 3.37
C GLN A 509 19.00 2.24 3.93
N LYS A 510 20.29 2.06 4.28
CA LYS A 510 20.82 0.76 4.70
C LYS A 510 20.07 0.12 5.87
N GLU A 511 19.50 0.90 6.79
CA GLU A 511 18.70 0.35 7.89
C GLU A 511 17.34 -0.18 7.41
N SER A 512 16.72 0.48 6.43
CA SER A 512 15.51 -0.02 5.77
C SER A 512 15.77 -1.34 5.04
N LEU A 513 16.93 -1.46 4.37
CA LEU A 513 17.31 -2.68 3.67
C LEU A 513 17.42 -3.89 4.61
N LYS A 514 17.82 -3.67 5.87
CA LYS A 514 17.93 -4.73 6.89
C LYS A 514 16.58 -5.30 7.34
N LYS A 515 15.46 -4.60 7.11
CA LYS A 515 14.12 -5.11 7.44
C LYS A 515 13.72 -6.29 6.55
N ARG A 516 14.21 -6.34 5.31
CA ARG A 516 13.96 -7.42 4.34
C ARG A 516 15.27 -7.97 3.80
N PRO A 517 16.06 -8.60 4.67
CA PRO A 517 17.44 -8.89 4.36
C PRO A 517 17.53 -9.91 3.23
N LEU A 518 16.65 -10.91 3.14
CA LEU A 518 16.66 -11.88 2.05
C LEU A 518 16.44 -11.21 0.68
N GLU A 519 15.41 -10.37 0.56
CA GLU A 519 15.07 -9.67 -0.68
C GLU A 519 16.13 -8.66 -1.10
N ASN A 520 16.84 -8.08 -0.13
CA ASN A 520 17.77 -6.97 -0.38
C ASN A 520 19.24 -7.41 -0.40
N TYR A 521 19.59 -8.61 0.08
CA TYR A 521 20.98 -9.02 0.28
C TYR A 521 21.80 -9.00 -1.03
N LEU A 522 21.33 -9.71 -2.06
CA LEU A 522 22.04 -9.78 -3.35
C LEU A 522 22.11 -8.40 -4.03
N PHE A 523 21.03 -7.64 -3.94
CA PHE A 523 20.98 -6.26 -4.45
C PHE A 523 22.02 -5.38 -3.75
N ALA A 524 22.04 -5.39 -2.41
CA ALA A 524 22.99 -4.66 -1.58
C ALA A 524 24.44 -4.99 -1.95
N LEU A 525 24.76 -6.27 -2.19
CA LEU A 525 26.10 -6.69 -2.63
C LEU A 525 26.47 -6.09 -4.00
N VAL A 526 25.56 -6.11 -4.96
CA VAL A 526 25.77 -5.52 -6.29
C VAL A 526 26.04 -4.02 -6.19
N LEU A 527 25.29 -3.31 -5.33
CA LEU A 527 25.48 -1.88 -5.13
C LEU A 527 26.75 -1.52 -4.37
N LEU A 528 27.13 -2.31 -3.36
CA LEU A 528 28.39 -2.13 -2.65
C LEU A 528 29.58 -2.29 -3.61
N LYS A 529 29.55 -3.30 -4.48
CA LYS A 529 30.57 -3.45 -5.54
C LYS A 529 30.60 -2.24 -6.47
N ALA A 530 29.44 -1.71 -6.87
CA ALA A 530 29.37 -0.53 -7.72
C ALA A 530 29.97 0.71 -7.05
N ARG A 531 29.76 0.84 -5.74
CA ARG A 531 30.35 1.90 -4.90
C ARG A 531 31.87 1.83 -4.86
N GLU A 532 32.45 0.63 -4.74
CA GLU A 532 33.91 0.44 -4.70
C GLU A 532 34.61 0.91 -5.98
N MET A 533 33.89 0.95 -7.10
CA MET A 533 34.42 1.38 -8.40
C MET A 533 34.27 2.89 -8.66
N MET A 534 33.64 3.62 -7.75
CA MET A 534 33.47 5.07 -7.87
C MET A 534 34.75 5.83 -7.50
N PRO A 535 35.00 6.97 -8.16
CA PRO A 535 36.14 7.84 -7.87
C PRO A 535 36.00 8.60 -6.55
#